data_AF-E4ZEK9-F1
#
_entry.id   AF-E4ZEK9-F1
#
_cell.length_a   1.000
_cell.length_b   1.000
_cell.length_c   1.000
_cell.angle_alpha   90.00
_cell.angle_beta   90.00
_cell.angle_gamma   90.00
#
_symmetry.space_group_name_H-M   'P 1'
#
loop_
_entity.id
_entity.type
_entity.pdbx_description
1 polymer ?
#
loop_
_entity_poly.entity_id
_entity_poly.type
_entity_poly.pdbx_seq_one_letter_code
_entity_poly.pdbx_strand_id
1 'polypeptide(L)'
;MGISRKISLILSILAVCLPMHAHASDLANDPFIRQVLDRQHFEPDGKYHLFGSRGELAERSGHIGLGKIQSHQLGNLMIQQAAIKGNIGYIVRFSDHGHEVHSPFDNHASHSDSDEAGSPVDGFSLYRIHWDGYEHHPADGYDGPQGGGYPAPKGARDIYSYDIKGVAQNIRLNLTDNRSTGQRLADRFHNAGAMLTQGVGDGFKRAT
;
A
#
# COMPACT_ATOMS: atom_id res chain seq x y z
N MET A 1 -2.94 46.20 9.53
CA MET A 1 -1.78 45.32 9.82
C MET A 1 -2.21 43.90 9.49
N GLY A 2 -1.59 43.10 8.62
CA GLY A 2 -0.41 43.27 7.78
C GLY A 2 -0.54 42.41 6.52
N ILE A 3 0.11 42.86 5.46
CA ILE A 3 0.13 42.30 4.11
C ILE A 3 1.18 41.19 4.10
N SER A 4 0.78 39.94 3.84
CA SER A 4 1.74 38.86 3.57
C SER A 4 2.25 39.01 2.14
N ARG A 5 3.48 39.52 2.01
CA ARG A 5 4.22 39.63 0.75
C ARG A 5 4.69 38.23 0.31
N LYS A 6 4.32 37.83 -0.90
CA LYS A 6 4.96 36.71 -1.62
C LYS A 6 6.41 37.09 -1.89
N ILE A 7 7.36 36.46 -1.19
CA ILE A 7 8.79 36.64 -1.43
C ILE A 7 9.25 35.54 -2.39
N SER A 8 9.72 35.99 -3.55
CA SER A 8 10.42 35.21 -4.57
C SER A 8 11.68 34.59 -3.97
N LEU A 9 11.83 33.26 -4.01
CA LEU A 9 13.04 32.60 -3.54
C LEU A 9 14.09 32.58 -4.67
N ILE A 10 15.19 33.30 -4.45
CA ILE A 10 16.39 33.28 -5.28
C ILE A 10 17.18 32.00 -4.95
N LEU A 11 17.58 31.27 -5.99
CA LEU A 11 18.35 30.04 -5.91
C LEU A 11 19.82 30.37 -5.58
N SER A 12 20.23 30.15 -4.33
CA SER A 12 21.64 30.17 -3.93
C SER A 12 22.10 28.75 -3.60
N ILE A 13 22.90 28.18 -4.50
CA ILE A 13 23.51 26.85 -4.34
C ILE A 13 24.71 26.99 -3.40
N LEU A 14 24.59 26.46 -2.19
CA LEU A 14 25.73 26.16 -1.33
C LEU A 14 25.82 24.64 -1.20
N ALA A 15 26.81 24.06 -1.87
CA ALA A 15 27.08 22.63 -1.82
C ALA A 15 27.71 22.26 -0.47
N VAL A 16 26.95 21.54 0.35
CA VAL A 16 27.49 20.73 1.44
C VAL A 16 27.35 19.27 1.02
N CYS A 17 28.49 18.60 0.81
CA CYS A 17 28.51 17.16 0.57
C CYS A 17 28.18 16.41 1.86
N LEU A 18 26.97 15.86 1.92
CA LEU A 18 26.67 14.61 2.62
C LEU A 18 26.10 13.65 1.58
N PRO A 19 26.58 12.39 1.49
CA PRO A 19 26.10 11.45 0.50
C PRO A 19 24.76 10.90 0.99
N MET A 20 23.67 11.38 0.42
CA MET A 20 22.51 10.55 0.16
C MET A 20 22.00 10.92 -1.23
N HIS A 21 22.67 10.39 -2.26
CA HIS A 21 21.90 10.00 -3.43
C HIS A 21 20.98 8.89 -2.94
N ALA A 22 19.82 9.28 -2.38
CA ALA A 22 18.68 8.41 -2.48
C ALA A 22 18.40 8.37 -3.98
N HIS A 23 19.12 7.51 -4.70
CA HIS A 23 18.61 6.98 -5.95
C HIS A 23 17.17 6.64 -5.62
N ALA A 24 16.18 7.26 -6.29
CA ALA A 24 14.84 6.71 -6.25
C ALA A 24 15.01 5.23 -6.56
N SER A 25 14.86 4.42 -5.52
CA SER A 25 14.97 2.98 -5.60
C SER A 25 13.98 2.56 -6.68
N ASP A 26 14.32 1.52 -7.42
CA ASP A 26 13.31 0.93 -8.28
C ASP A 26 12.04 0.63 -7.45
N LEU A 27 10.89 0.58 -8.11
CA LEU A 27 9.60 0.48 -7.46
C LEU A 27 9.52 -0.66 -6.42
N ALA A 28 10.29 -1.73 -6.60
CA ALA A 28 10.38 -2.86 -5.68
C ALA A 28 11.10 -2.53 -4.36
N ASN A 29 12.10 -1.66 -4.40
CA ASN A 29 12.94 -1.33 -3.26
C ASN A 29 12.60 0.03 -2.64
N ASP A 30 11.62 0.75 -3.19
CA ASP A 30 11.12 2.01 -2.66
C ASP A 30 10.60 1.91 -1.23
N PRO A 31 11.27 2.53 -0.22
CA PRO A 31 10.85 2.46 1.17
C PRO A 31 9.43 3.00 1.39
N PHE A 32 9.04 4.05 0.67
CA PHE A 32 7.70 4.62 0.74
C PHE A 32 6.65 3.63 0.22
N ILE A 33 6.93 2.94 -0.89
CA ILE A 33 6.04 1.89 -1.40
C ILE A 33 6.04 0.66 -0.49
N ARG A 34 7.20 0.28 0.07
CA ARG A 34 7.31 -0.87 0.98
C ARG A 34 6.51 -0.69 2.27
N GLN A 35 6.37 0.55 2.76
CA GLN A 35 5.48 0.83 3.90
C GLN A 35 4.03 0.45 3.59
N VAL A 36 3.52 0.74 2.38
CA VAL A 36 2.15 0.38 1.99
C VAL A 36 1.95 -1.13 1.93
N LEU A 37 3.02 -1.88 1.61
CA LEU A 37 3.01 -3.33 1.55
C LEU A 37 3.28 -3.99 2.91
N ASP A 38 3.53 -3.20 3.95
CA ASP A 38 3.69 -3.74 5.29
C ASP A 38 2.33 -4.17 5.84
N ARG A 39 2.17 -5.48 5.99
CA ARG A 39 0.95 -6.09 6.51
C ARG A 39 0.60 -5.63 7.92
N GLN A 40 1.59 -5.18 8.71
CA GLN A 40 1.35 -4.72 10.08
C GLN A 40 0.44 -3.49 10.11
N HIS A 41 0.36 -2.72 9.02
CA HIS A 41 -0.57 -1.61 8.94
C HIS A 41 -2.05 -2.03 8.90
N PHE A 42 -2.38 -3.30 8.61
CA PHE A 42 -3.76 -3.81 8.60
C PHE A 42 -4.14 -4.58 9.88
N GLU A 43 -3.16 -4.83 10.74
CA GLU A 43 -3.28 -5.50 12.03
C GLU A 43 -3.78 -4.51 13.10
N PRO A 44 -4.17 -4.96 14.31
CA PRO A 44 -4.61 -4.06 15.40
C PRO A 44 -3.71 -2.85 15.58
N ASP A 45 -4.31 -1.68 15.81
CA ASP A 45 -3.64 -0.36 15.91
C ASP A 45 -2.89 0.12 14.65
N GLY A 46 -2.91 -0.64 13.56
CA GLY A 46 -2.30 -0.28 12.29
C GLY A 46 -3.06 0.84 11.56
N LYS A 47 -2.33 1.63 10.75
CA LYS A 47 -2.88 2.76 9.96
C LYS A 47 -4.11 2.39 9.10
N TYR A 48 -4.16 1.16 8.59
CA TYR A 48 -5.19 0.64 7.69
C TYR A 48 -6.16 -0.34 8.37
N HIS A 49 -6.07 -0.52 9.69
CA HIS A 49 -6.99 -1.35 10.46
C HIS A 49 -8.42 -0.79 10.39
N LEU A 50 -9.41 -1.66 10.15
CA LEU A 50 -10.80 -1.23 9.96
C LEU A 50 -11.73 -1.50 11.15
N PHE A 51 -11.31 -2.32 12.11
CA PHE A 51 -12.20 -2.85 13.14
C PHE A 51 -11.80 -2.37 14.54
N GLY A 52 -12.59 -2.76 15.54
CA GLY A 52 -12.18 -2.58 16.94
C GLY A 52 -11.12 -3.61 17.32
N SER A 53 -10.12 -3.21 18.08
CA SER A 53 -9.10 -4.13 18.60
C SER A 53 -9.58 -4.75 19.92
N ARG A 54 -9.79 -6.07 19.95
CA ARG A 54 -10.31 -6.80 21.12
C ARG A 54 -9.29 -7.71 21.81
N GLY A 55 -8.12 -7.90 21.21
CA GLY A 55 -7.11 -8.81 21.71
C GLY A 55 -5.78 -8.69 20.98
N GLU A 56 -4.87 -9.58 21.34
CA GLU A 56 -3.50 -9.60 20.85
C GLU A 56 -3.38 -10.46 19.59
N LEU A 57 -2.54 -10.02 18.66
CA LEU A 57 -2.25 -10.76 17.44
C LEU A 57 -1.58 -12.12 17.76
N ALA A 58 -2.20 -13.21 17.31
CA ALA A 58 -1.70 -14.56 17.55
C ALA A 58 -1.16 -15.24 16.29
N GLU A 59 -1.89 -15.12 15.18
CA GLU A 59 -1.59 -15.84 13.94
C GLU A 59 -1.73 -14.92 12.73
N ARG A 60 -0.89 -15.13 11.71
CA ARG A 60 -0.91 -14.38 10.44
C ARG A 60 -1.03 -15.35 9.27
N SER A 61 -1.76 -14.96 8.23
CA SER A 61 -1.91 -15.74 7.00
C SER A 61 -1.92 -14.85 5.76
N GLY A 62 -1.63 -15.43 4.59
CA GLY A 62 -1.65 -14.69 3.32
C GLY A 62 -0.49 -13.70 3.15
N HIS A 63 -0.55 -12.88 2.11
CA HIS A 63 0.50 -11.91 1.76
C HIS A 63 -0.05 -10.73 0.94
N ILE A 64 0.70 -9.63 0.94
CA ILE A 64 0.52 -8.47 0.07
C ILE A 64 1.84 -8.16 -0.62
N GLY A 65 1.79 -7.71 -1.87
CA GLY A 65 2.98 -7.35 -2.62
C GLY A 65 2.69 -6.64 -3.94
N LEU A 66 3.76 -6.43 -4.70
CA LEU A 66 3.67 -5.92 -6.05
C LEU A 66 3.50 -7.07 -7.05
N GLY A 67 2.63 -6.85 -8.03
CA GLY A 67 2.59 -7.65 -9.25
C GLY A 67 3.79 -7.36 -10.17
N LYS A 68 3.69 -7.80 -11.42
CA LYS A 68 4.73 -7.56 -12.42
C LYS A 68 4.97 -6.06 -12.60
N ILE A 69 6.21 -5.63 -12.36
CA ILE A 69 6.64 -4.25 -12.59
C ILE A 69 6.79 -4.04 -14.10
N GLN A 70 6.12 -3.03 -14.61
CA GLN A 70 6.27 -2.54 -15.97
C GLN A 70 7.16 -1.30 -15.93
N SER A 71 8.18 -1.26 -16.78
CA SER A 71 9.09 -0.12 -16.89
C SER A 71 8.93 0.51 -18.28
N HIS A 72 8.74 1.83 -18.31
CA HIS A 72 8.62 2.62 -19.51
C HIS A 72 9.66 3.73 -19.51
N GLN A 73 10.39 3.87 -20.61
CA GLN A 73 11.38 4.92 -20.78
C GLN A 73 10.90 5.94 -21.82
N LEU A 74 10.70 7.18 -21.39
CA LEU A 74 10.32 8.32 -22.24
C LEU A 74 11.50 9.28 -22.34
N GLY A 75 12.48 8.91 -23.18
CA GLY A 75 13.77 9.61 -23.24
C GLY A 75 14.54 9.44 -21.93
N ASN A 76 14.81 10.54 -21.23
CA ASN A 76 15.44 10.51 -19.91
C ASN A 76 14.43 10.28 -18.77
N LEU A 77 13.13 10.26 -19.01
CA LEU A 77 12.14 9.93 -17.98
C LEU A 77 11.98 8.41 -17.89
N MET A 78 12.09 7.86 -16.69
CA MET A 78 11.81 6.46 -16.39
C MET A 78 10.56 6.40 -15.52
N ILE A 79 9.61 5.55 -15.91
CA ILE A 79 8.38 5.29 -15.18
C ILE A 79 8.33 3.80 -14.89
N GLN A 80 8.21 3.43 -13.62
CA GLN A 80 7.90 2.09 -13.19
C GLN A 80 6.51 2.06 -12.59
N GLN A 81 5.72 1.04 -12.92
CA GLN A 81 4.39 0.85 -12.37
C GLN A 81 4.14 -0.63 -12.06
N ALA A 82 3.39 -0.90 -11.00
CA ALA A 82 2.94 -2.23 -10.66
C ALA A 82 1.58 -2.18 -9.97
N ALA A 83 0.79 -3.24 -10.14
CA ALA A 83 -0.39 -3.45 -9.31
C ALA A 83 0.04 -3.83 -7.89
N ILE A 84 -0.60 -3.27 -6.87
CA ILE A 84 -0.57 -3.78 -5.50
C ILE A 84 -1.69 -4.81 -5.39
N LYS A 85 -1.36 -6.00 -4.89
CA LYS A 85 -2.34 -7.05 -4.62
C LYS A 85 -2.00 -7.78 -3.34
N GLY A 86 -3.02 -8.11 -2.55
CA GLY A 86 -2.85 -8.93 -1.38
C GLY A 86 -4.14 -9.55 -0.91
N ASN A 87 -4.02 -10.75 -0.37
CA ASN A 87 -5.02 -11.33 0.49
C ASN A 87 -4.30 -11.69 1.79
N ILE A 88 -4.65 -11.01 2.88
CA ILE A 88 -4.04 -11.21 4.18
C ILE A 88 -5.10 -11.54 5.21
N GLY A 89 -4.73 -12.31 6.21
CA GLY A 89 -5.57 -12.55 7.37
C GLY A 89 -4.76 -12.63 8.65
N TYR A 90 -5.46 -12.56 9.76
CA TYR A 90 -4.90 -12.81 11.08
C TYR A 90 -5.96 -13.23 12.07
N ILE A 91 -5.50 -13.80 13.18
CA ILE A 91 -6.33 -14.14 14.34
C ILE A 91 -5.82 -13.32 15.52
N VAL A 92 -6.73 -12.66 16.23
CA VAL A 92 -6.45 -12.09 17.56
C VAL A 92 -7.00 -13.02 18.63
N ARG A 93 -6.35 -13.07 19.79
CA ARG A 93 -6.81 -13.81 20.97
C ARG A 93 -6.95 -12.88 22.16
N PHE A 94 -7.94 -13.17 22.97
CA PHE A 94 -8.23 -12.44 24.21
C PHE A 94 -8.67 -13.43 25.29
N SER A 95 -8.92 -12.92 26.49
CA SER A 95 -9.33 -13.71 27.65
C SER A 95 -10.61 -13.14 28.29
N ASP A 96 -11.10 -13.81 29.33
CA ASP A 96 -12.24 -13.39 30.13
C ASP A 96 -13.54 -13.26 29.32
N HIS A 97 -13.66 -14.06 28.25
CA HIS A 97 -14.81 -14.07 27.36
C HIS A 97 -15.49 -15.44 27.36
N GLY A 98 -16.27 -15.72 28.41
CA GLY A 98 -17.03 -16.96 28.57
C GLY A 98 -18.29 -17.01 27.70
N HIS A 99 -18.93 -18.19 27.65
CA HIS A 99 -20.14 -18.40 26.86
C HIS A 99 -21.33 -17.52 27.29
N GLU A 100 -21.34 -17.04 28.53
CA GLU A 100 -22.38 -16.19 29.12
C GLU A 100 -22.45 -14.79 28.49
N VAL A 101 -21.32 -14.33 27.95
CA VAL A 101 -21.15 -13.04 27.27
C VAL A 101 -20.83 -13.20 25.78
N HIS A 102 -20.81 -14.45 25.31
CA HIS A 102 -20.47 -14.78 23.93
C HIS A 102 -21.67 -14.59 23.01
N SER A 103 -21.43 -13.99 21.85
CA SER A 103 -22.41 -13.88 20.77
C SER A 103 -21.68 -13.82 19.44
N PRO A 104 -21.82 -14.83 18.56
CA PRO A 104 -21.14 -14.86 17.28
C PRO A 104 -21.59 -13.69 16.39
N PHE A 105 -20.68 -13.15 15.59
CA PHE A 105 -21.00 -12.05 14.66
C PHE A 105 -20.04 -11.99 13.49
N ASP A 106 -20.44 -11.17 12.51
CA ASP A 106 -19.72 -10.88 11.29
C ASP A 106 -19.78 -9.37 11.02
N ASN A 107 -18.63 -8.74 10.78
CA ASN A 107 -18.54 -7.34 10.37
C ASN A 107 -17.80 -7.21 9.04
N HIS A 108 -18.16 -6.16 8.30
CA HIS A 108 -17.52 -5.81 7.03
C HIS A 108 -17.26 -4.31 6.97
N ALA A 109 -16.12 -3.92 6.41
CA ALA A 109 -15.75 -2.53 6.19
C ALA A 109 -14.84 -2.43 4.96
N SER A 110 -14.76 -1.26 4.35
CA SER A 110 -13.81 -1.01 3.26
C SER A 110 -13.30 0.43 3.27
N HIS A 111 -12.12 0.64 2.72
CA HIS A 111 -11.49 1.95 2.68
C HIS A 111 -10.55 2.07 1.46
N SER A 112 -10.24 3.32 1.08
CA SER A 112 -9.22 3.62 0.06
C SER A 112 -8.27 4.71 0.55
N ASP A 113 -6.99 4.61 0.23
CA ASP A 113 -5.99 5.62 0.58
C ASP A 113 -5.01 5.84 -0.59
N SER A 114 -4.39 7.00 -0.63
CA SER A 114 -3.38 7.36 -1.62
C SER A 114 -2.46 8.43 -1.08
N ASP A 115 -1.18 8.33 -1.41
CA ASP A 115 -0.20 9.33 -1.01
C ASP A 115 0.94 9.41 -2.05
N GLU A 116 1.72 10.48 -1.98
CA GLU A 116 2.86 10.74 -2.84
C GLU A 116 4.08 11.26 -2.05
N ALA A 117 5.26 10.85 -2.46
CA ALA A 117 6.52 11.27 -1.86
C ALA A 117 7.59 11.50 -2.94
N GLY A 118 8.50 12.45 -2.71
CA GLY A 118 9.67 12.67 -3.56
C GLY A 118 9.88 14.12 -3.98
N SER A 119 10.71 14.31 -5.00
CA SER A 119 11.12 15.63 -5.49
C SER A 119 11.40 15.60 -7.00
N PRO A 120 11.43 16.76 -7.69
CA PRO A 120 11.79 16.81 -9.10
C PRO A 120 13.20 16.29 -9.42
N VAL A 121 14.11 16.30 -8.44
CA VAL A 121 15.51 15.89 -8.60
C VAL A 121 15.67 14.39 -8.32
N ASP A 122 15.02 13.89 -7.26
CA ASP A 122 15.18 12.51 -6.80
C ASP A 122 14.20 11.56 -7.50
N GLY A 123 13.10 12.08 -8.02
CA GLY A 123 11.95 11.33 -8.52
C GLY A 123 10.78 11.35 -7.55
N PHE A 124 9.62 10.90 -8.04
CA PHE A 124 8.37 10.81 -7.29
C PHE A 124 7.91 9.37 -7.22
N SER A 125 7.37 8.98 -6.08
CA SER A 125 6.68 7.72 -5.87
C SER A 125 5.29 7.98 -5.35
N LEU A 126 4.32 7.23 -5.83
CA LEU A 126 2.93 7.36 -5.42
C LEU A 126 2.26 6.00 -5.35
N TYR A 127 1.24 5.91 -4.51
CA TYR A 127 0.37 4.76 -4.46
C TYR A 127 -1.10 5.16 -4.39
N ARG A 128 -1.95 4.25 -4.82
CA ARG A 128 -3.37 4.24 -4.48
C ARG A 128 -3.78 2.83 -4.14
N ILE A 129 -4.38 2.63 -2.98
CA ILE A 129 -4.87 1.34 -2.51
C ILE A 129 -6.34 1.41 -2.14
N HIS A 130 -7.00 0.27 -2.24
CA HIS A 130 -8.32 -0.01 -1.75
C HIS A 130 -8.29 -1.36 -1.05
N TRP A 131 -8.99 -1.49 0.06
CA TRP A 131 -9.09 -2.75 0.77
C TRP A 131 -10.47 -2.97 1.36
N ASP A 132 -10.93 -4.22 1.24
CA ASP A 132 -12.14 -4.74 1.83
C ASP A 132 -11.74 -5.64 3.01
N GLY A 133 -12.27 -5.36 4.19
CA GLY A 133 -12.04 -6.12 5.41
C GLY A 133 -13.26 -6.93 5.84
N TYR A 134 -12.99 -8.06 6.47
CA TYR A 134 -13.99 -8.91 7.13
C TYR A 134 -13.49 -9.33 8.52
N GLU A 135 -14.35 -9.22 9.51
CA GLU A 135 -14.13 -9.70 10.88
C GLU A 135 -15.18 -10.74 11.20
N HIS A 136 -14.72 -11.90 11.66
CA HIS A 136 -15.57 -13.01 12.09
C HIS A 136 -15.27 -13.37 13.54
N HIS A 137 -16.30 -13.27 14.38
CA HIS A 137 -16.29 -13.81 15.73
C HIS A 137 -17.04 -15.16 15.75
N PRO A 138 -16.33 -16.29 15.80
CA PRO A 138 -16.92 -17.60 15.59
C PRO A 138 -17.70 -18.09 16.81
N ALA A 139 -18.65 -19.01 16.60
CA ALA A 139 -19.47 -19.57 17.68
C ALA A 139 -18.72 -20.44 18.70
N ASP A 140 -17.48 -20.85 18.38
CA ASP A 140 -16.56 -21.51 19.31
C ASP A 140 -15.47 -20.54 19.81
N GLY A 141 -15.64 -19.24 19.60
CA GLY A 141 -14.69 -18.17 19.91
C GLY A 141 -14.84 -17.62 21.32
N TYR A 142 -14.94 -18.51 22.31
CA TYR A 142 -15.07 -18.17 23.72
C TYR A 142 -14.19 -19.09 24.59
N ASP A 143 -14.04 -18.72 25.86
CA ASP A 143 -13.24 -19.43 26.86
C ASP A 143 -14.08 -20.31 27.79
N GLY A 144 -13.42 -21.26 28.44
CA GLY A 144 -14.03 -22.08 29.49
C GLY A 144 -14.69 -23.37 28.96
N PRO A 145 -15.61 -23.99 29.74
CA PRO A 145 -16.32 -25.19 29.31
C PRO A 145 -17.39 -24.87 28.26
N GLN A 146 -17.81 -25.90 27.51
CA GLN A 146 -18.93 -25.77 26.58
C GLN A 146 -20.22 -25.40 27.33
N GLY A 147 -20.90 -24.33 26.90
CA GLY A 147 -22.12 -23.85 27.52
C GLY A 147 -23.15 -23.34 26.50
N GLY A 148 -24.39 -23.14 26.93
CA GLY A 148 -25.42 -22.42 26.17
C GLY A 148 -25.82 -22.98 24.80
N GLY A 149 -25.50 -24.24 24.47
CA GLY A 149 -25.76 -24.81 23.15
C GLY A 149 -24.73 -24.42 22.07
N TYR A 150 -23.65 -23.72 22.44
CA TYR A 150 -22.54 -23.42 21.55
C TYR A 150 -21.68 -24.67 21.27
N PRO A 151 -20.92 -24.70 20.15
CA PRO A 151 -19.90 -25.72 19.93
C PRO A 151 -18.83 -25.70 21.04
N ALA A 152 -18.05 -26.79 21.15
CA ALA A 152 -16.93 -26.84 22.08
C ALA A 152 -15.94 -25.68 21.80
N PRO A 153 -15.52 -24.93 22.83
CA PRO A 153 -14.73 -23.72 22.66
C PRO A 153 -13.32 -24.01 22.13
N LYS A 154 -12.79 -23.07 21.35
CA LYS A 154 -11.39 -23.06 20.87
C LYS A 154 -10.62 -21.83 21.37
N GLY A 155 -11.12 -21.22 22.44
CA GLY A 155 -10.60 -19.99 23.03
C GLY A 155 -11.16 -18.75 22.36
N ALA A 156 -11.23 -17.69 23.15
CA ALA A 156 -11.72 -16.39 22.71
C ALA A 156 -10.81 -15.79 21.63
N ARG A 157 -11.41 -15.51 20.47
CA ARG A 157 -10.68 -15.07 19.28
C ARG A 157 -11.59 -14.38 18.27
N ASP A 158 -10.98 -13.56 17.44
CA ASP A 158 -11.55 -13.06 16.19
C ASP A 158 -10.64 -13.36 15.02
N ILE A 159 -11.26 -13.57 13.87
CA ILE A 159 -10.60 -13.93 12.62
C ILE A 159 -10.84 -12.79 11.65
N TYR A 160 -9.76 -12.22 11.14
CA TYR A 160 -9.79 -11.09 10.22
C TYR A 160 -9.23 -11.49 8.87
N SER A 161 -9.82 -10.95 7.80
CA SER A 161 -9.27 -11.02 6.46
C SER A 161 -9.40 -9.68 5.74
N TYR A 162 -8.45 -9.43 4.84
CA TYR A 162 -8.42 -8.27 3.97
C TYR A 162 -8.13 -8.70 2.54
N ASP A 163 -8.93 -8.23 1.60
CA ASP A 163 -8.60 -8.22 0.17
C ASP A 163 -8.11 -6.82 -0.21
N ILE A 164 -6.92 -6.74 -0.81
CA ILE A 164 -6.21 -5.49 -1.03
C ILE A 164 -5.84 -5.38 -2.51
N LYS A 165 -6.22 -4.26 -3.11
CA LYS A 165 -5.90 -3.94 -4.51
C LYS A 165 -5.44 -2.51 -4.65
N GLY A 166 -4.55 -2.26 -5.61
CA GLY A 166 -4.07 -0.91 -5.85
C GLY A 166 -3.05 -0.82 -6.98
N VAL A 167 -2.40 0.33 -7.03
CA VAL A 167 -1.31 0.63 -7.95
C VAL A 167 -0.22 1.39 -7.22
N ALA A 168 1.02 1.08 -7.55
CA ALA A 168 2.21 1.83 -7.15
C ALA A 168 2.92 2.31 -8.41
N GLN A 169 3.46 3.53 -8.37
CA GLN A 169 4.27 4.09 -9.44
C GLN A 169 5.51 4.79 -8.88
N ASN A 170 6.59 4.73 -9.64
CA ASN A 170 7.81 5.50 -9.43
C ASN A 170 8.17 6.19 -10.74
N ILE A 171 8.46 7.49 -10.67
CA ILE A 171 8.75 8.35 -11.81
C ILE A 171 10.06 9.07 -11.51
N ARG A 172 11.09 8.88 -12.34
CA ARG A 172 12.41 9.47 -12.12
C ARG A 172 13.09 9.90 -13.40
N LEU A 173 14.01 10.87 -13.29
CA LEU A 173 14.89 11.24 -14.39
C LEU A 173 16.15 10.38 -14.38
N ASN A 174 16.45 9.71 -15.48
CA ASN A 174 17.75 9.11 -15.75
C ASN A 174 18.73 10.19 -16.21
N LEU A 175 19.39 10.84 -15.24
CA LEU A 175 20.37 11.90 -15.48
C LEU A 175 21.68 11.39 -16.12
N THR A 176 21.90 10.07 -16.10
CA THR A 176 23.06 9.41 -16.69
C THR A 176 22.79 8.82 -18.09
N ASP A 177 21.63 9.13 -18.70
CA ASP A 177 21.27 8.65 -20.04
C ASP A 177 22.18 9.27 -21.12
N ASN A 178 23.18 8.49 -21.56
CA ASN A 178 24.16 8.86 -22.56
C ASN A 178 23.71 8.58 -24.01
N ARG A 179 22.47 8.12 -24.24
CA ARG A 179 21.93 7.87 -25.59
C ARG A 179 21.74 9.18 -26.33
N SER A 180 21.74 9.13 -27.66
CA SER A 180 21.62 10.34 -28.49
C SER A 180 20.26 11.02 -28.31
N THR A 181 20.20 12.33 -28.60
CA THR A 181 18.93 13.08 -28.61
C THR A 181 17.91 12.47 -29.57
N GLY A 182 18.36 11.94 -30.73
CA GLY A 182 17.48 11.25 -31.68
C GLY A 182 16.86 9.98 -31.10
N GLN A 183 17.64 9.14 -30.42
CA GLN A 183 17.13 7.93 -29.74
C GLN A 183 16.13 8.27 -28.64
N ARG A 184 16.45 9.27 -27.80
CA ARG A 184 15.53 9.72 -26.74
C ARG A 184 14.22 10.27 -27.30
N LEU A 185 14.27 10.96 -28.44
CA LEU A 185 13.08 11.49 -29.10
C LEU A 185 12.22 10.37 -29.70
N ALA A 186 12.85 9.40 -30.38
CA ALA A 186 12.17 8.24 -30.93
C ALA A 186 11.45 7.42 -29.84
N ASP A 187 12.14 7.15 -28.73
CA ASP A 187 11.56 6.43 -27.58
C ASP A 187 10.37 7.17 -26.97
N ARG A 188 10.46 8.50 -26.83
CA ARG A 188 9.35 9.31 -26.30
C ARG A 188 8.07 9.10 -27.10
N PHE A 189 8.13 9.16 -28.42
CA PHE A 189 6.95 8.97 -29.26
C PHE A 189 6.45 7.52 -29.26
N HIS A 190 7.36 6.55 -29.38
CA HIS A 190 7.00 5.14 -29.42
C HIS A 190 6.34 4.67 -28.12
N ASN A 191 6.97 4.98 -26.98
CA ASN A 191 6.53 4.50 -25.68
C ASN A 191 5.34 5.30 -25.12
N ALA A 192 5.20 6.59 -25.48
CA ALA A 192 3.98 7.34 -25.15
C ALA A 192 2.74 6.77 -25.85
N GLY A 193 2.87 6.38 -27.13
CA GLY A 193 1.82 5.68 -27.86
C GLY A 193 1.44 4.33 -27.23
N ALA A 194 2.44 3.56 -26.79
CA ALA A 194 2.22 2.29 -26.10
C ALA A 194 1.53 2.49 -24.73
N MET A 195 1.93 3.50 -23.95
CA MET A 195 1.30 3.82 -22.66
C MET A 195 -0.14 4.30 -22.80
N LEU A 196 -0.50 5.05 -23.86
CA LEU A 196 -1.91 5.43 -24.10
C LEU A 196 -2.77 4.23 -24.47
N THR A 197 -2.23 3.31 -25.27
CA THR A 197 -2.94 2.09 -25.70
C THR A 197 -3.08 1.08 -24.55
N GLN A 198 -2.11 1.03 -23.63
CA GLN A 198 -2.13 0.14 -22.46
C GLN A 198 -2.78 0.77 -21.22
N GLY A 199 -2.72 2.10 -21.06
CA GLY A 199 -3.10 2.82 -19.84
C GLY A 199 -4.56 3.22 -19.71
N VAL A 200 -5.28 3.44 -20.82
CA VAL A 200 -6.70 3.84 -20.77
C VAL A 200 -7.64 2.63 -20.61
N GLY A 201 -7.23 1.44 -21.07
CA GLY A 201 -8.07 0.24 -21.06
C GLY A 201 -7.89 -0.68 -19.83
N ASP A 202 -6.65 -0.87 -19.36
CA ASP A 202 -6.36 -1.92 -18.38
C ASP A 202 -6.44 -1.45 -16.92
N GLY A 203 -6.26 -0.15 -16.65
CA GLY A 203 -6.36 0.42 -15.31
C GLY A 203 -7.79 0.36 -14.74
N PHE A 204 -8.80 0.60 -15.60
CA PHE A 204 -10.21 0.53 -15.20
C PHE A 204 -10.72 -0.92 -15.13
N LYS A 205 -10.33 -1.78 -16.09
CA LYS A 205 -10.75 -3.20 -16.13
C LYS A 205 -10.10 -4.10 -15.09
N ARG A 206 -8.98 -3.70 -14.48
CA ARG A 206 -8.30 -4.48 -13.42
C ARG A 206 -8.68 -4.04 -12.01
N ALA A 207 -9.46 -2.97 -11.87
CA ALA A 207 -9.91 -2.41 -10.60
C ALA A 207 -11.39 -2.67 -10.29
N THR A 208 -12.19 -3.02 -11.31
CA THR A 208 -13.56 -3.57 -11.22
C THR A 208 -13.54 -5.08 -11.31
#